data_AF-A0A6J3A4R3-F1
#
_entry.id   AF-A0A6J3A4R3-F1
#
_cell.length_a   1.000
_cell.length_b   1.000
_cell.length_c   1.000
_cell.angle_alpha   90.00
_cell.angle_beta   90.00
_cell.angle_gamma   90.00
#
_symmetry.space_group_name_H-M   'P 1'
#
loop_
_entity.id
_entity.type
_entity.pdbx_description
1 polymer ?
#
loop_
_entity_poly.entity_id
_entity_poly.type
_entity_poly.pdbx_seq_one_letter_code
_entity_poly.pdbx_strand_id
1 'polypeptide(L)'
;MEVLAAVGPCLQPREDAALLERVAQAALGLALGGDEAGPAEDAAALVVGRLLPALGQCGGAALRAVWGGLVAPGAPSGPGRVGPQLLVLSALAEKLLPEPGVVRALAAREAGPDARRCWRFWRTVQAGLAQAEDALTRKRARYLLQRAVEVSAELGAECACAPQEGTGTRPFPPPQGPIPA
;
A
#
# COMPACT_ATOMS: atom_id res chain seq x y z
N MET A 1 1.78 20.33 9.76
CA MET A 1 2.03 18.87 9.68
C MET A 1 2.46 18.30 11.02
N GLU A 2 3.38 18.94 11.76
CA GLU A 2 3.81 18.47 13.08
C GLU A 2 2.66 18.37 14.10
N VAL A 3 1.72 19.32 14.06
CA VAL A 3 0.50 19.28 14.91
C VAL A 3 -0.36 18.06 14.62
N LEU A 4 -0.54 17.65 13.35
CA LEU A 4 -1.36 16.49 13.00
C LEU A 4 -0.71 15.17 13.43
N ALA A 5 0.61 15.05 13.33
CA ALA A 5 1.33 13.89 13.85
C ALA A 5 1.30 13.84 15.39
N ALA A 6 1.36 15.01 16.05
CA ALA A 6 1.30 15.12 17.51
C ALA A 6 -0.10 14.85 18.09
N VAL A 7 -1.16 15.15 17.34
CA VAL A 7 -2.56 14.92 17.77
C VAL A 7 -3.01 13.48 17.48
N GLY A 8 -2.27 12.71 16.67
CA GLY A 8 -2.59 11.32 16.33
C GLY A 8 -2.93 10.40 17.52
N PRO A 9 -2.16 10.42 18.63
CA PRO A 9 -2.49 9.65 19.83
C PRO A 9 -3.73 10.12 20.60
N CYS A 10 -4.21 11.34 20.32
CA CYS A 10 -5.38 11.95 20.96
C CYS A 10 -6.67 11.79 20.16
N LEU A 11 -6.58 11.35 18.90
CA LEU A 11 -7.76 11.10 18.05
C LEU A 11 -8.40 9.77 18.43
N GLN A 12 -9.73 9.77 18.58
CA GLN A 12 -10.46 8.54 18.85
C GLN A 12 -10.75 7.82 17.52
N PRO A 13 -10.18 6.62 17.27
CA PRO A 13 -10.26 5.99 15.94
C PRO A 13 -11.68 5.67 15.48
N ARG A 14 -12.63 5.55 16.41
CA ARG A 14 -14.05 5.27 16.11
C ARG A 14 -14.87 6.53 15.83
N GLU A 15 -14.54 7.64 16.46
CA GLU A 15 -15.30 8.90 16.33
C GLU A 15 -14.75 9.74 15.16
N ASP A 16 -13.43 9.70 14.98
CA ASP A 16 -12.71 10.52 14.00
C ASP A 16 -12.40 9.78 12.69
N ALA A 17 -12.98 8.60 12.46
CA ALA A 17 -12.64 7.73 11.33
C ALA A 17 -12.69 8.46 9.97
N ALA A 18 -13.74 9.23 9.70
CA ALA A 18 -13.89 9.97 8.45
C ALA A 18 -12.87 11.11 8.30
N LEU A 19 -12.45 11.73 9.41
CA LEU A 19 -11.40 12.74 9.39
C LEU A 19 -10.04 12.10 9.12
N LEU A 20 -9.74 10.99 9.80
CA LEU A 20 -8.52 10.21 9.63
C LEU A 20 -8.37 9.70 8.19
N GLU A 21 -9.45 9.24 7.57
CA GLU A 21 -9.45 8.81 6.16
C GLU A 21 -9.14 9.96 5.20
N ARG A 22 -9.74 11.15 5.39
CA ARG A 22 -9.44 12.32 4.57
C ARG A 22 -8.01 12.80 4.74
N VAL A 23 -7.51 12.82 5.98
CA VAL A 23 -6.11 13.18 6.27
C VAL A 23 -5.15 12.17 5.64
N ALA A 24 -5.47 10.88 5.71
CA ALA A 24 -4.71 9.81 5.06
C ALA A 24 -4.67 9.96 3.53
N GLN A 25 -5.80 10.26 2.89
CA GLN A 25 -5.86 10.50 1.44
C GLN A 25 -5.09 11.76 1.04
N ALA A 26 -5.22 12.85 1.79
CA ALA A 26 -4.47 14.08 1.55
C ALA A 26 -2.96 13.88 1.74
N ALA A 27 -2.55 13.17 2.80
CA ALA A 27 -1.16 12.81 3.05
C ALA A 27 -0.61 11.95 1.90
N LEU A 28 -1.36 10.94 1.44
CA LEU A 28 -0.96 10.14 0.29
C LEU A 28 -0.83 10.98 -0.99
N GLY A 29 -1.78 11.89 -1.23
CA GLY A 29 -1.72 12.82 -2.36
C GLY A 29 -0.46 13.70 -2.34
N LEU A 30 -0.09 14.23 -1.17
CA LEU A 30 1.13 15.01 -0.99
C LEU A 30 2.40 14.17 -1.16
N ALA A 31 2.40 12.92 -0.67
CA ALA A 31 3.55 12.02 -0.79
C ALA A 31 3.78 11.55 -2.24
N LEU A 32 2.72 11.43 -3.04
CA LEU A 32 2.78 10.99 -4.44
C LEU A 32 2.86 12.14 -5.44
N GLY A 33 2.45 13.34 -5.03
CA GLY A 33 2.47 14.59 -5.79
C GLY A 33 3.88 15.18 -5.87
N GLY A 34 4.80 14.46 -6.49
CA GLY A 34 6.12 14.96 -6.85
C GLY A 34 6.09 15.49 -8.28
N ASP A 35 5.77 16.76 -8.44
CA ASP A 35 6.19 17.56 -9.59
C ASP A 35 6.48 18.94 -9.01
N GLU A 36 7.60 19.53 -9.36
CA GLU A 36 8.21 20.75 -8.79
C GLU A 36 9.12 20.54 -7.56
N ALA A 37 10.44 20.59 -7.82
CA ALA A 37 11.47 20.76 -6.79
C ALA A 37 11.24 22.09 -6.06
N GLY A 38 10.88 22.01 -4.78
CA GLY A 38 10.48 23.16 -3.96
C GLY A 38 10.06 22.72 -2.55
N PRO A 39 9.47 23.62 -1.73
CA PRO A 39 8.99 23.31 -0.37
C PRO A 39 7.96 22.15 -0.30
N ALA A 40 7.47 21.69 -1.45
CA ALA A 40 6.66 20.48 -1.60
C ALA A 40 7.45 19.18 -1.35
N GLU A 41 8.75 19.13 -1.67
CA GLU A 41 9.59 17.95 -1.45
C GLU A 41 9.87 17.73 0.04
N ASP A 42 10.19 18.80 0.77
CA ASP A 42 10.34 18.78 2.23
C ASP A 42 9.03 18.38 2.93
N ALA A 43 7.89 18.86 2.41
CA ALA A 43 6.58 18.45 2.90
C ALA A 43 6.30 16.97 2.65
N ALA A 44 6.65 16.43 1.47
CA ALA A 44 6.52 15.01 1.16
C ALA A 44 7.42 14.15 2.06
N ALA A 45 8.65 14.57 2.33
CA ALA A 45 9.55 13.90 3.26
C ALA A 45 8.99 13.87 4.69
N LEU A 46 8.42 14.98 5.18
CA LEU A 46 7.76 15.04 6.49
C LEU A 46 6.49 14.19 6.55
N VAL A 47 5.71 14.17 5.48
CA VAL A 47 4.50 13.34 5.36
C VAL A 47 4.87 11.87 5.46
N VAL A 48 5.84 11.43 4.66
CA VAL A 48 6.28 10.04 4.65
C VAL A 48 6.97 9.65 5.96
N GLY A 49 7.90 10.49 6.45
CA GLY A 49 8.74 10.15 7.58
C GLY A 49 8.03 10.23 8.93
N ARG A 50 6.95 10.99 9.03
CA ARG A 50 6.27 11.24 10.32
C ARG A 50 4.76 11.02 10.26
N LEU A 51 4.06 11.65 9.31
CA LEU A 51 2.59 11.64 9.30
C LEU A 51 2.01 10.27 8.92
N LEU A 52 2.50 9.63 7.85
CA LEU A 52 2.01 8.32 7.43
C LEU A 52 2.24 7.22 8.48
N PRO A 53 3.42 7.10 9.10
CA PRO A 53 3.63 6.20 10.23
C PRO A 53 2.70 6.48 11.41
N ALA A 54 2.48 7.75 11.76
CA ALA A 54 1.56 8.13 12.83
C ALA A 54 0.11 7.72 12.50
N LEU A 55 -0.37 7.98 11.28
CA LEU A 55 -1.70 7.56 10.83
C LEU A 55 -1.86 6.04 10.81
N GLY A 56 -0.80 5.30 10.46
CA GLY A 56 -0.77 3.84 10.55
C GLY A 56 -0.84 3.31 11.98
N GLN A 57 -0.55 4.14 12.99
CA GLN A 57 -0.72 3.83 14.42
C GLN A 57 -2.11 4.25 14.94
N CYS A 58 -2.71 5.29 14.38
CA CYS A 58 -4.01 5.83 14.79
C CYS A 58 -5.21 4.92 14.43
N GLY A 59 -5.05 3.89 13.60
CA GLY A 59 -6.08 2.86 13.41
C GLY A 59 -6.12 2.24 12.01
N GLY A 60 -6.80 1.09 11.91
CA GLY A 60 -6.91 0.32 10.67
C GLY A 60 -7.63 1.03 9.52
N ALA A 61 -8.53 1.99 9.81
CA ALA A 61 -9.25 2.74 8.77
C ALA A 61 -8.33 3.67 7.97
N ALA A 62 -7.48 4.44 8.66
CA ALA A 62 -6.49 5.29 8.02
C ALA A 62 -5.51 4.48 7.17
N LEU A 63 -5.01 3.36 7.71
CA LEU A 63 -4.13 2.44 6.96
C LEU A 63 -4.83 1.86 5.72
N ARG A 64 -6.10 1.46 5.83
CA ARG A 64 -6.91 0.99 4.69
C ARG A 64 -7.13 2.09 3.65
N ALA A 65 -7.31 3.34 4.07
CA ALA A 65 -7.46 4.46 3.13
C ALA A 65 -6.16 4.75 2.36
N VAL A 66 -5.01 4.79 3.06
CA VAL A 66 -3.70 4.94 2.38
C VAL A 66 -3.45 3.76 1.44
N TRP A 67 -3.67 2.54 1.93
CA TRP A 67 -3.50 1.33 1.13
C TRP A 67 -4.41 1.35 -0.10
N GLY A 68 -5.70 1.64 0.08
CA GLY A 68 -6.69 1.74 -0.98
C GLY A 68 -6.28 2.75 -2.05
N GLY A 69 -5.71 3.89 -1.68
CA GLY A 69 -5.19 4.87 -2.62
C GLY A 69 -3.96 4.39 -3.41
N LEU A 70 -3.09 3.57 -2.79
CA LEU A 70 -1.93 2.97 -3.47
C LEU A 70 -2.34 1.84 -4.44
N VAL A 71 -3.36 1.06 -4.06
CA VAL A 71 -3.78 -0.12 -4.83
C VAL A 71 -5.01 0.10 -5.72
N ALA A 72 -5.60 1.30 -5.73
CA ALA A 72 -6.76 1.59 -6.54
C ALA A 72 -6.48 1.38 -8.05
N PRO A 73 -7.46 0.91 -8.84
CA PRO A 73 -7.30 0.72 -10.29
C PRO A 73 -6.83 1.99 -11.02
N GLY A 74 -7.31 3.15 -10.59
CA GLY A 74 -6.96 4.48 -11.11
C GLY A 74 -5.80 5.18 -10.39
N ALA A 75 -5.07 4.48 -9.50
CA ALA A 75 -3.89 5.06 -8.86
C ALA A 75 -2.83 5.40 -9.92
N PRO A 76 -2.22 6.60 -9.86
CA PRO A 76 -1.25 7.03 -10.86
C PRO A 76 -0.08 6.04 -10.92
N SER A 77 -0.01 5.29 -12.01
CA SER A 77 0.96 4.20 -12.22
C SER A 77 1.85 4.56 -13.40
N GLY A 78 2.82 5.45 -13.16
CA GLY A 78 3.81 5.86 -14.14
C GLY A 78 5.24 5.61 -13.62
N PRO A 79 6.24 5.50 -14.50
CA PRO A 79 7.63 5.23 -14.11
C PRO A 79 8.18 6.26 -13.11
N GLY A 80 7.82 7.54 -13.27
CA GLY A 80 8.18 8.61 -12.31
C GLY A 80 7.49 8.53 -10.94
N ARG A 81 6.55 7.60 -10.73
CA ARG A 81 5.82 7.41 -9.46
C ARG A 81 6.31 6.22 -8.65
N VAL A 82 7.18 5.37 -9.21
CA VAL A 82 7.68 4.16 -8.54
C VAL A 82 8.50 4.50 -7.29
N GLY A 83 9.38 5.50 -7.36
CA GLY A 83 10.16 5.98 -6.23
C GLY A 83 9.31 6.46 -5.04
N PRO A 84 8.39 7.42 -5.25
CA PRO A 84 7.45 7.88 -4.22
C PRO A 84 6.55 6.78 -3.66
N GLN A 85 6.04 5.88 -4.50
CA GLN A 85 5.24 4.74 -4.03
C GLN A 85 6.05 3.81 -3.13
N LEU A 86 7.28 3.46 -3.52
CA LEU A 86 8.15 2.61 -2.71
C LEU A 86 8.57 3.29 -1.41
N LEU A 87 8.72 4.60 -1.42
CA LEU A 87 8.99 5.39 -0.21
C LEU A 87 7.82 5.28 0.78
N VAL A 88 6.58 5.50 0.33
CA VAL A 88 5.37 5.34 1.16
C VAL A 88 5.23 3.90 1.67
N LEU A 89 5.40 2.91 0.79
CA LEU A 89 5.33 1.50 1.16
C LEU A 89 6.40 1.12 2.20
N SER A 90 7.62 1.65 2.06
CA SER A 90 8.70 1.40 3.02
C SER A 90 8.39 2.02 4.39
N ALA A 91 7.81 3.23 4.41
CA ALA A 91 7.41 3.88 5.66
C ALA A 91 6.28 3.16 6.41
N LEU A 92 5.48 2.37 5.69
CA LEU A 92 4.35 1.62 6.23
C LEU A 92 4.63 0.10 6.33
N ALA A 93 5.86 -0.33 6.06
CA ALA A 93 6.21 -1.75 5.97
C ALA A 93 5.81 -2.54 7.22
N GLU A 94 6.11 -2.02 8.41
CA GLU A 94 5.79 -2.67 9.69
C GLU A 94 4.29 -2.84 9.97
N LYS A 95 3.43 -2.08 9.27
CA LYS A 95 1.96 -2.19 9.39
C LYS A 95 1.32 -3.01 8.29
N LEU A 96 1.92 -3.00 7.10
CA LEU A 96 1.46 -3.76 5.93
C LEU A 96 2.01 -5.19 5.90
N LEU A 97 3.12 -5.42 6.60
CA LEU A 97 3.86 -6.68 6.75
C LEU A 97 4.15 -6.89 8.25
N PRO A 98 3.13 -7.11 9.08
CA PRO A 98 3.29 -7.14 10.53
C PRO A 98 4.19 -8.29 11.00
N GLU A 99 5.06 -8.01 11.98
CA GLU A 99 5.87 -9.04 12.63
C GLU A 99 5.00 -10.06 13.39
N PRO A 100 5.22 -11.37 13.18
CA PRO A 100 4.62 -12.39 14.00
C PRO A 100 5.32 -12.41 15.38
N GLY A 101 4.66 -11.80 16.36
CA GLY A 101 5.11 -11.88 17.76
C GLY A 101 4.45 -10.89 18.71
N VAL A 102 3.96 -9.74 18.23
CA VAL A 102 3.56 -8.65 19.14
C VAL A 102 2.06 -8.65 19.49
N VAL A 103 1.14 -9.14 18.65
CA VAL A 103 -0.30 -9.09 18.99
C VAL A 103 -1.10 -10.24 18.35
N ARG A 104 -0.97 -11.47 18.85
CA ARG A 104 -1.77 -12.61 18.36
C ARG A 104 -3.19 -12.69 18.95
N ALA A 105 -3.56 -11.82 19.91
CA ALA A 105 -4.83 -11.94 20.64
C ALA A 105 -5.85 -10.78 20.43
N LEU A 106 -5.45 -9.62 19.91
CA LEU A 106 -6.34 -8.46 19.69
C LEU A 106 -6.58 -8.12 18.21
N ALA A 107 -5.76 -8.66 17.29
CA ALA A 107 -5.69 -8.20 15.89
C ALA A 107 -6.73 -8.79 14.93
N ALA A 108 -7.55 -9.76 15.35
CA ALA A 108 -8.43 -10.51 14.44
C ALA A 108 -9.68 -9.73 13.96
N ARG A 109 -10.09 -8.63 14.63
CA ARG A 109 -11.25 -7.82 14.19
C ARG A 109 -10.87 -6.51 13.47
N GLU A 110 -9.59 -6.18 13.42
CA GLU A 110 -9.02 -4.98 12.78
C GLU A 110 -7.84 -5.35 11.86
N ALA A 111 -7.87 -6.55 11.28
CA ALA A 111 -6.83 -7.03 10.38
C ALA A 111 -6.58 -6.00 9.27
N GLY A 112 -5.43 -5.33 9.36
CA GLY A 112 -4.97 -4.38 8.36
C GLY A 112 -4.76 -5.06 7.01
N PRO A 113 -4.61 -4.28 5.93
CA PRO A 113 -4.27 -4.83 4.63
C PRO A 113 -2.94 -5.59 4.68
N ASP A 114 -2.92 -6.81 4.14
CA ASP A 114 -1.69 -7.60 3.92
C ASP A 114 -1.16 -7.32 2.52
N ALA A 115 -0.01 -6.64 2.45
CA ALA A 115 0.59 -6.27 1.16
C ALA A 115 1.01 -7.47 0.31
N ARG A 116 1.35 -8.60 0.94
CA ARG A 116 1.85 -9.80 0.24
C ARG A 116 0.79 -10.43 -0.66
N ARG A 117 -0.48 -10.17 -0.38
CA ARG A 117 -1.62 -10.69 -1.15
C ARG A 117 -2.06 -9.77 -2.29
N CYS A 118 -1.33 -8.68 -2.53
CA CYS A 118 -1.71 -7.68 -3.52
C CYS A 118 -0.78 -7.66 -4.74
N TRP A 119 -1.36 -7.88 -5.91
CA TRP A 119 -0.60 -7.90 -7.17
C TRP A 119 0.03 -6.54 -7.49
N ARG A 120 -0.63 -5.42 -7.15
CA ARG A 120 -0.12 -4.07 -7.42
C ARG A 120 1.13 -3.76 -6.60
N PHE A 121 1.15 -4.21 -5.34
CA PHE A 121 2.34 -4.13 -4.50
C PHE A 121 3.52 -4.82 -5.19
N TRP A 122 3.34 -6.07 -5.61
CA TRP A 122 4.41 -6.81 -6.30
C TRP A 122 4.82 -6.14 -7.62
N ARG A 123 3.88 -5.60 -8.40
CA ARG A 123 4.21 -4.83 -9.62
C ARG A 123 5.08 -3.61 -9.29
N THR A 124 4.76 -2.85 -8.24
CA THR A 124 5.56 -1.69 -7.81
C THR A 124 6.94 -2.11 -7.32
N VAL A 125 7.06 -3.18 -6.54
CA VAL A 125 8.36 -3.74 -6.11
C VAL A 125 9.18 -4.19 -7.31
N GLN A 126 8.58 -4.92 -8.25
CA GLN A 126 9.26 -5.36 -9.48
C GLN A 126 9.73 -4.19 -10.34
N ALA A 127 8.89 -3.16 -10.52
CA ALA A 127 9.29 -1.94 -11.22
C ALA A 127 10.48 -1.25 -10.53
N GLY A 128 10.47 -1.19 -9.19
CA GLY A 128 11.58 -0.66 -8.41
C GLY A 128 12.88 -1.47 -8.54
N LEU A 129 12.80 -2.78 -8.69
CA LEU A 129 13.97 -3.65 -8.85
C LEU A 129 14.54 -3.61 -10.27
N ALA A 130 13.66 -3.62 -11.28
CA ALA A 130 14.04 -3.80 -12.67
C ALA A 130 14.21 -2.49 -13.46
N GLN A 131 13.46 -1.43 -13.10
CA GLN A 131 13.33 -0.22 -13.92
C GLN A 131 13.81 1.05 -13.20
N ALA A 132 14.06 1.01 -11.90
CA ALA A 132 14.53 2.19 -11.20
C ALA A 132 15.97 2.53 -11.60
N GLU A 133 16.19 3.77 -12.02
CA GLU A 133 17.51 4.30 -12.37
C GLU A 133 18.35 4.61 -11.12
N ASP A 134 17.70 5.03 -10.03
CA ASP A 134 18.36 5.42 -8.80
C ASP A 134 18.59 4.22 -7.83
N ALA A 135 19.74 4.26 -7.14
CA ALA A 135 20.14 3.18 -6.24
C ALA A 135 19.28 3.09 -4.98
N LEU A 136 18.65 4.19 -4.54
CA LEU A 136 17.87 4.25 -3.31
C LEU A 136 16.50 3.57 -3.49
N THR A 137 15.82 3.80 -4.60
CA THR A 137 14.58 3.12 -4.98
C THR A 137 14.82 1.62 -5.14
N ARG A 138 15.92 1.19 -5.77
CA ARG A 138 16.30 -0.24 -5.81
C ARG A 138 16.53 -0.82 -4.42
N LYS A 139 17.14 -0.08 -3.48
CA LYS A 139 17.31 -0.51 -2.08
C LYS A 139 15.96 -0.66 -1.36
N ARG A 140 15.07 0.32 -1.50
CA ARG A 140 13.71 0.27 -0.93
C ARG A 140 12.91 -0.93 -1.45
N ALA A 141 12.98 -1.19 -2.75
CA ALA A 141 12.33 -2.35 -3.35
C ALA A 141 12.89 -3.68 -2.82
N ARG A 142 14.21 -3.80 -2.66
CA ARG A 142 14.84 -4.98 -2.05
C ARG A 142 14.42 -5.19 -0.59
N TYR A 143 14.40 -4.13 0.20
CA TYR A 143 13.95 -4.19 1.59
C TYR A 143 12.50 -4.71 1.68
N LEU A 144 11.58 -4.16 0.89
CA LEU A 144 10.18 -4.61 0.88
C LEU A 144 10.03 -6.07 0.45
N LEU A 145 10.81 -6.51 -0.54
CA LEU A 145 10.84 -7.92 -0.96
C LEU A 145 11.33 -8.83 0.18
N GLN A 146 12.47 -8.50 0.80
CA GLN A 146 13.05 -9.27 1.90
C GLN A 146 12.06 -9.38 3.05
N ARG A 147 11.46 -8.24 3.44
CA ARG A 147 10.48 -8.20 4.53
C ARG A 147 9.25 -9.06 4.25
N ALA A 148 8.72 -9.00 3.02
CA ALA A 148 7.58 -9.82 2.62
C ALA A 148 7.90 -11.33 2.65
N VAL A 149 9.13 -11.72 2.29
CA VAL A 149 9.59 -13.11 2.35
C VAL A 149 9.78 -13.58 3.79
N GLU A 150 10.40 -12.77 4.65
CA GLU A 150 10.57 -13.07 6.09
C GLU A 150 9.21 -13.32 6.76
N VAL A 151 8.27 -12.39 6.60
CA VAL A 151 6.92 -12.51 7.18
C VAL A 151 6.16 -13.73 6.63
N SER A 152 6.46 -14.16 5.41
CA SER A 152 5.86 -15.36 4.80
C SER A 152 6.45 -16.66 5.33
N ALA A 153 7.78 -16.70 5.48
CA ALA A 153 8.46 -17.83 6.09
C ALA A 153 7.98 -18.04 7.53
N GLU A 154 7.81 -16.97 8.30
CA GLU A 154 7.40 -17.04 9.70
C GLU A 154 5.90 -17.36 9.88
N LEU A 155 5.03 -16.88 8.99
CA LEU A 155 3.60 -17.21 9.01
C LEU A 155 3.28 -18.56 8.37
N GLY A 156 4.25 -19.21 7.72
CA GLY A 156 4.02 -20.43 6.95
C GLY A 156 2.99 -20.25 5.84
N ALA A 157 2.89 -19.04 5.28
CA ALA A 157 1.89 -18.65 4.29
C ALA A 157 2.57 -18.16 3.02
N GLU A 158 2.01 -18.52 1.86
CA GLU A 158 2.56 -18.10 0.57
C GLU A 158 2.31 -16.61 0.30
N CYS A 159 3.26 -15.98 -0.41
CA CYS A 159 3.07 -14.68 -1.07
C CYS A 159 2.14 -14.83 -2.30
N ALA A 160 0.90 -15.25 -2.09
CA ALA A 160 -0.07 -15.48 -3.16
C ALA A 160 -1.04 -14.31 -3.28
N CYS A 161 -1.06 -13.68 -4.45
CA CYS A 161 -2.14 -12.77 -4.83
C CYS A 161 -3.39 -13.58 -5.15
N ALA A 162 -4.56 -13.11 -4.72
CA ALA A 162 -5.80 -13.69 -5.24
C ALA A 162 -5.83 -13.50 -6.77
N PRO A 163 -6.22 -14.52 -7.55
CA PRO A 163 -6.43 -14.35 -8.97
C PRO A 163 -7.47 -13.25 -9.18
N GLN A 164 -7.17 -12.33 -10.09
CA GLN A 164 -8.00 -11.16 -10.35
C GLN A 164 -9.42 -11.60 -10.72
N GLU A 165 -10.40 -11.31 -9.86
CA GLU A 165 -11.83 -11.32 -10.23
C GLU A 165 -12.07 -10.16 -11.20
N GLY A 166 -11.69 -10.35 -12.46
CA GLY A 166 -11.63 -9.23 -13.39
C GLY A 166 -11.05 -9.58 -14.76
N THR A 167 -11.39 -10.76 -15.27
CA THR A 167 -11.74 -10.98 -16.67
C THR A 167 -12.27 -12.40 -16.71
N GLY A 168 -13.58 -12.52 -16.45
CA GLY A 168 -14.30 -13.70 -16.91
C GLY A 168 -14.15 -13.71 -18.42
N THR A 169 -13.17 -14.46 -18.92
CA THR A 169 -13.24 -15.03 -20.25
C THR A 169 -14.53 -15.84 -20.22
N ARG A 170 -15.61 -15.26 -20.74
CA ARG A 170 -16.85 -16.01 -20.95
C ARG A 170 -16.42 -17.28 -21.70
N PRO A 171 -16.68 -18.49 -21.19
CA PRO A 171 -16.38 -19.67 -21.96
C PRO A 171 -17.14 -19.52 -23.27
N PHE A 172 -16.38 -19.56 -24.37
CA PHE A 172 -16.90 -19.56 -25.72
C PHE A 172 -18.06 -20.57 -25.77
N PRO A 173 -19.30 -20.18 -26.15
CA PRO A 173 -20.36 -21.15 -26.26
C PRO A 173 -19.95 -22.19 -27.31
N PRO A 174 -20.18 -23.49 -27.07
CA PRO A 174 -19.83 -24.52 -28.04
C PRO A 174 -20.59 -24.28 -29.36
N PRO A 175 -20.01 -24.65 -30.51
CA PRO A 175 -20.66 -24.47 -31.80
C PRO A 175 -21.98 -25.24 -31.81
N GLN A 176 -23.09 -24.51 -31.97
CA GLN A 176 -24.38 -25.13 -32.25
C GLN A 176 -24.32 -25.75 -33.63
N GLY A 177 -24.67 -27.05 -33.70
CA GLY A 177 -24.68 -27.85 -34.92
C GLY A 177 -25.63 -27.31 -36.01
N PRO A 178 -25.66 -27.97 -37.18
CA PRO A 178 -26.17 -27.40 -38.41
C PRO A 178 -27.68 -27.14 -38.34
N ILE A 179 -28.09 -25.99 -38.87
CA ILE A 179 -29.48 -25.61 -39.13
C ILE A 179 -29.96 -26.41 -40.35
N PRO A 180 -31.05 -27.19 -40.28
CA PRO A 180 -31.63 -27.82 -41.45
C PRO A 180 -32.59 -26.86 -42.18
N ALA A 181 -32.50 -26.85 -43.50
CA ALA A 181 -33.63 -26.67 -44.42
C ALA A 181 -33.34 -27.48 -45.69
#